data_AF-A0A4Y8LZ27-F1
#
_entry.id   AF-A0A4Y8LZ27-F1
#
_cell.length_a   1.000
_cell.length_b   1.000
_cell.length_c   1.000
_cell.angle_alpha   90.00
_cell.angle_beta   90.00
_cell.angle_gamma   90.00
#
_symmetry.space_group_name_H-M   'P 1'
#
loop_
_entity.id
_entity.type
_entity.pdbx_description
1 polymer ?
#
loop_
_entity_poly.entity_id
_entity_poly.type
_entity_poly.pdbx_seq_one_letter_code
_entity_poly.pdbx_strand_id
1 'polypeptide(L)'
;MEAFALRVKRYILTSSMAVYNSKDTEITEDDFTPEQYVYDLEVEKYDYAEGKRQAEAYFFRKATFPVVAVRVAMVVSGTDDYTGRFDYYVKHVAEHKSIGVLEVEHPITYVTSRNRCFMCDRARNKTCPLMPCLIHGSCRMPERRLPGLRFRRF
;
A
#
# COMPACT_ATOMS: atom_id res chain seq x y z
N MET A 1 20.56 -4.87 14.03
CA MET A 1 19.67 -5.37 15.11
C MET A 1 20.14 -4.97 16.50
N GLU A 2 21.45 -4.93 16.74
CA GLU A 2 22.05 -4.50 18.02
C GLU A 2 21.56 -3.13 18.51
N ALA A 3 21.31 -2.18 17.59
CA ALA A 3 20.77 -0.87 17.93
C ALA A 3 19.41 -0.91 18.66
N PHE A 4 18.61 -1.95 18.44
CA PHE A 4 17.27 -2.13 19.02
C PHE A 4 17.21 -3.23 20.08
N ALA A 5 18.18 -4.14 20.08
CA ALA A 5 18.24 -5.26 21.00
C ALA A 5 18.18 -4.77 22.47
N LEU A 6 17.24 -5.34 23.25
CA LEU A 6 16.98 -5.01 24.66
C LEU A 6 16.50 -3.58 24.96
N ARG A 7 16.30 -2.73 23.93
CA ARG A 7 15.86 -1.33 24.09
C ARG A 7 14.43 -1.09 23.64
N VAL A 8 13.85 -1.99 22.85
CA VAL A 8 12.49 -1.85 22.33
C VAL A 8 11.59 -2.99 22.79
N LYS A 9 10.38 -2.67 23.23
CA LYS A 9 9.35 -3.67 23.58
C LYS A 9 8.70 -4.28 22.33
N ARG A 10 8.60 -3.51 21.26
CA ARG A 10 8.01 -3.89 19.97
C ARG A 10 8.55 -2.98 18.88
N TYR A 11 8.77 -3.52 17.69
CA TYR A 11 9.13 -2.76 16.50
C TYR A 11 7.98 -2.80 15.48
N ILE A 12 7.54 -1.63 15.02
CA ILE A 12 6.51 -1.51 13.98
C ILE A 12 7.22 -1.14 12.68
N LEU A 13 7.21 -2.07 11.72
CA LEU A 13 7.75 -1.87 10.39
C LEU A 13 6.68 -1.27 9.48
N THR A 14 6.95 -0.08 8.95
CA THR A 14 6.11 0.54 7.92
C THR A 14 6.36 -0.14 6.57
N SER A 15 5.54 -1.14 6.26
CA SER A 15 5.53 -1.85 4.99
C SER A 15 4.47 -1.28 4.03
N SER A 16 4.22 -1.97 2.92
CA SER A 16 3.35 -1.54 1.82
C SER A 16 2.57 -2.72 1.25
N MET A 17 1.37 -2.47 0.70
CA MET A 17 0.66 -3.48 -0.10
C MET A 17 1.47 -3.96 -1.32
N ALA A 18 2.51 -3.22 -1.72
CA ALA A 18 3.42 -3.62 -2.79
C ALA A 18 4.07 -5.01 -2.59
N VAL A 19 4.11 -5.54 -1.36
CA VAL A 19 4.69 -6.88 -1.11
C VAL A 19 3.95 -8.01 -1.83
N TYR A 20 2.64 -7.88 -2.04
CA TYR A 20 1.79 -8.92 -2.62
C TYR A 20 1.89 -9.05 -4.14
N ASN A 21 2.59 -8.12 -4.82
CA ASN A 21 2.53 -7.93 -6.27
C ASN A 21 1.07 -7.76 -6.78
N SER A 22 0.91 -7.60 -8.10
CA SER A 22 -0.39 -7.57 -8.75
C SER A 22 -1.02 -8.96 -8.76
N LYS A 23 -2.24 -9.08 -8.23
CA LYS A 23 -3.03 -10.30 -8.20
C LYS A 23 -4.44 -9.96 -8.69
N ASP A 24 -5.01 -10.80 -9.54
CA ASP A 24 -6.36 -10.62 -10.10
C ASP A 24 -7.47 -11.04 -9.12
N THR A 25 -7.09 -11.55 -7.96
CA THR A 25 -7.98 -12.07 -6.91
C THR A 25 -7.81 -11.26 -5.64
N GLU A 26 -8.76 -11.42 -4.71
CA GLU A 26 -8.71 -10.76 -3.42
C GLU A 26 -7.39 -11.05 -2.69
N ILE A 27 -6.77 -9.98 -2.18
CA ILE A 27 -5.49 -10.04 -1.47
C ILE A 27 -5.79 -10.21 0.03
N THR A 28 -5.18 -11.24 0.61
CA THR A 28 -5.25 -11.56 2.04
C THR A 28 -3.87 -11.41 2.69
N GLU A 29 -3.81 -11.34 4.03
CA GLU A 29 -2.51 -11.19 4.70
C GLU A 29 -1.58 -12.40 4.51
N ASP A 30 -2.17 -13.58 4.37
CA ASP A 30 -1.48 -14.86 4.22
C ASP A 30 -0.84 -15.03 2.83
N ASP A 31 -1.19 -14.18 1.86
CA ASP A 31 -0.59 -14.19 0.52
C ASP A 31 0.90 -13.82 0.53
N PHE A 32 1.40 -13.22 1.62
CA PHE A 32 2.83 -13.00 1.80
C PHE A 32 3.26 -13.38 3.21
N THR A 33 4.06 -14.45 3.30
CA THR A 33 4.66 -14.95 4.56
C THR A 33 6.15 -14.57 4.61
N PRO A 34 6.54 -13.55 5.41
CA PRO A 34 7.91 -13.06 5.47
C PRO A 34 8.93 -14.10 5.93
N GLU A 35 8.52 -15.01 6.83
CA GLU A 35 9.41 -16.04 7.39
C GLU A 35 9.89 -17.05 6.34
N GLN A 36 9.11 -17.25 5.28
CA GLN A 36 9.41 -18.17 4.18
C GLN A 36 10.17 -17.48 3.03
N TYR A 37 10.25 -16.15 3.05
CA TYR A 37 10.89 -15.40 1.99
C TYR A 37 12.42 -15.42 2.13
N VAL A 38 13.12 -15.70 1.02
CA VAL A 38 14.57 -15.65 0.96
C VAL A 38 14.98 -14.20 0.81
N TYR A 39 15.66 -13.67 1.83
CA TYR A 39 16.24 -12.35 1.75
C TYR A 39 17.70 -12.43 1.29
N ASP A 40 18.12 -11.43 0.54
CA ASP A 40 19.49 -11.20 0.12
C ASP A 40 19.85 -9.76 0.55
N LEU A 41 21.07 -9.56 1.04
CA LEU A 41 21.56 -8.24 1.46
C LEU A 41 22.73 -7.77 0.59
N GLU A 42 23.21 -8.62 -0.31
CA GLU A 42 24.36 -8.36 -1.18
C GLU A 42 23.93 -7.60 -2.45
N VAL A 43 22.64 -7.58 -2.78
CA VAL A 43 22.14 -6.83 -3.93
C VAL A 43 22.08 -5.34 -3.60
N GLU A 44 22.77 -4.52 -4.41
CA GLU A 44 22.84 -3.07 -4.19
C GLU A 44 21.51 -2.34 -4.43
N LYS A 45 20.64 -2.88 -5.29
CA LYS A 45 19.40 -2.22 -5.70
C LYS A 45 18.24 -3.19 -5.80
N TYR A 46 17.21 -2.89 -5.02
CA TYR A 46 15.90 -3.50 -5.13
C TYR A 46 14.90 -2.50 -5.72
N ASP A 47 13.90 -3.03 -6.42
CA ASP A 47 12.69 -2.25 -6.66
C ASP A 47 11.97 -1.97 -5.32
N TYR A 48 11.02 -1.05 -5.34
CA TYR A 48 10.30 -0.65 -4.12
C TYR A 48 9.56 -1.81 -3.45
N ALA A 49 8.96 -2.72 -4.23
CA ALA A 49 8.21 -3.84 -3.70
C ALA A 49 9.13 -4.89 -3.09
N GLU A 50 10.23 -5.20 -3.77
CA GLU A 50 11.24 -6.14 -3.36
C GLU A 50 11.95 -5.65 -2.10
N GLY A 51 12.33 -4.37 -2.04
CA GLY A 51 12.92 -3.78 -0.84
C GLY A 51 12.03 -3.93 0.40
N LYS A 52 10.69 -3.87 0.23
CA LYS A 52 9.74 -4.12 1.33
C LYS A 52 9.68 -5.59 1.72
N ARG A 53 9.69 -6.52 0.76
CA ARG A 53 9.73 -7.97 1.03
C ARG A 53 11.02 -8.37 1.76
N GLN A 54 12.15 -7.87 1.27
CA GLN A 54 13.48 -8.06 1.87
C GLN A 54 13.53 -7.56 3.32
N ALA A 55 13.01 -6.35 3.57
CA ALA A 55 12.93 -5.79 4.91
C ALA A 55 12.04 -6.62 5.85
N GLU A 56 10.82 -6.98 5.41
CA GLU A 56 9.94 -7.85 6.20
C GLU A 56 10.62 -9.19 6.51
N ALA A 57 11.18 -9.86 5.52
CA ALA A 57 11.84 -11.15 5.68
C ALA A 57 13.03 -11.09 6.65
N TYR A 58 13.87 -10.05 6.54
CA TYR A 58 15.00 -9.86 7.43
C TYR A 58 14.56 -9.63 8.88
N PHE A 59 13.61 -8.71 9.11
CA PHE A 59 13.14 -8.41 10.47
C PHE A 59 12.42 -9.61 11.11
N PHE A 60 11.56 -10.31 10.38
CA PHE A 60 10.81 -11.44 10.95
C PHE A 60 11.71 -12.65 11.25
N ARG A 61 12.81 -12.84 10.50
CA ARG A 61 13.72 -13.98 10.71
C ARG A 61 14.82 -13.71 11.72
N LYS A 62 15.29 -12.48 11.83
CA LYS A 62 16.46 -12.14 12.66
C LYS A 62 16.12 -11.39 13.94
N ALA A 63 14.92 -10.81 14.07
CA ALA A 63 14.58 -10.00 15.24
C ALA A 63 14.45 -10.85 16.49
N THR A 64 15.14 -10.42 17.54
CA THR A 64 15.04 -10.97 18.89
C THR A 64 13.93 -10.32 19.72
N PHE A 65 13.19 -9.39 19.12
CA PHE A 65 12.08 -8.65 19.72
C PHE A 65 10.82 -8.80 18.85
N PRO A 66 9.62 -8.59 19.42
CA PRO A 66 8.37 -8.63 18.66
C PRO A 66 8.36 -7.60 17.52
N VAL A 67 8.15 -8.06 16.29
CA VAL A 67 8.00 -7.22 15.10
C VAL A 67 6.55 -7.29 14.62
N VAL A 68 6.03 -6.14 14.18
CA VAL A 68 4.76 -6.05 13.47
C VAL A 68 4.97 -5.33 12.15
N ALA A 69 4.54 -5.93 11.04
CA ALA A 69 4.51 -5.26 9.74
C ALA A 69 3.12 -4.65 9.48
N VAL A 70 3.12 -3.38 9.07
CA VAL A 70 1.91 -2.66 8.68
C VAL A 70 2.00 -2.35 7.18
N ARG A 71 1.24 -3.07 6.35
CA ARG A 71 1.38 -3.09 4.87
C ARG A 71 0.54 -2.02 4.16
N VAL A 72 0.80 -0.74 4.40
CA VAL A 72 -0.08 0.37 3.99
C VAL A 72 -0.37 0.37 2.48
N ALA A 73 -1.64 0.57 2.10
CA ALA A 73 -2.05 0.79 0.71
C ALA A 73 -1.56 2.16 0.18
N MET A 74 -1.91 2.48 -1.07
CA MET A 74 -1.64 3.81 -1.61
C MET A 74 -2.28 4.88 -0.71
N VAL A 75 -1.43 5.73 -0.13
CA VAL A 75 -1.91 6.81 0.71
C VAL A 75 -2.29 7.99 -0.16
N VAL A 76 -3.55 8.38 -0.09
CA VAL A 76 -4.10 9.56 -0.73
C VAL A 76 -4.41 10.54 0.38
N SER A 77 -3.60 11.59 0.50
CA SER A 77 -3.90 12.72 1.39
C SER A 77 -4.59 13.82 0.59
N GLY A 78 -5.25 14.75 1.26
CA GLY A 78 -5.77 15.96 0.61
C GLY A 78 -4.61 16.91 0.26
N THR A 79 -4.60 18.09 0.88
CA THR A 79 -3.58 19.13 0.66
C THR A 79 -2.13 18.70 0.94
N ASP A 80 -1.93 17.58 1.65
CA ASP A 80 -0.62 17.10 2.07
C ASP A 80 -0.11 15.91 1.20
N ASP A 81 -0.77 15.62 0.07
CA ASP A 81 -0.33 14.56 -0.84
C ASP A 81 0.77 15.06 -1.78
N TYR A 82 2.01 14.83 -1.37
CA TYR A 82 3.18 15.13 -2.20
C TYR A 82 3.25 14.31 -3.50
N THR A 83 2.47 13.23 -3.65
CA THR A 83 2.47 12.43 -4.87
C THR A 83 1.65 13.07 -5.99
N GLY A 84 0.72 13.98 -5.66
CA GLY A 84 -0.14 14.68 -6.62
C GLY A 84 -1.08 13.76 -7.41
N ARG A 85 -1.21 12.48 -7.03
CA ARG A 85 -1.99 11.50 -7.80
C ARG A 85 -3.48 11.80 -7.72
N PHE A 86 -3.98 12.19 -6.55
CA PHE A 86 -5.38 12.57 -6.40
C PHE A 86 -5.68 13.89 -7.10
N ASP A 87 -4.81 14.89 -6.92
CA ASP A 87 -4.91 16.19 -7.59
C ASP A 87 -4.91 16.06 -9.11
N TYR A 88 -4.15 15.12 -9.66
CA TYR A 88 -4.16 14.83 -11.09
C TYR A 88 -5.56 14.49 -11.58
N TYR A 89 -6.26 13.55 -10.92
CA TYR A 89 -7.61 13.15 -11.30
C TYR A 89 -8.62 14.29 -11.10
N VAL A 90 -8.56 15.00 -9.97
CA VAL A 90 -9.46 16.13 -9.68
C VAL A 90 -9.32 17.22 -10.75
N LYS A 91 -8.09 17.60 -11.11
CA LYS A 91 -7.84 18.61 -12.15
C LYS A 91 -8.35 18.16 -13.51
N HIS A 92 -8.12 16.91 -13.90
CA HIS A 92 -8.60 16.42 -15.21
C HIS A 92 -10.12 16.38 -15.29
N VAL A 93 -10.80 15.99 -14.21
CA VAL A 93 -12.26 16.03 -14.15
C VAL A 93 -12.78 17.47 -14.22
N ALA A 94 -12.18 18.40 -13.45
CA ALA A 94 -12.57 19.81 -13.43
C ALA A 94 -12.33 20.52 -14.78
N GLU A 95 -11.26 20.16 -15.49
CA GLU A 95 -10.89 20.74 -16.79
C GLU A 95 -11.47 19.97 -17.99
N HIS A 96 -12.32 18.96 -17.75
CA HIS A 96 -12.85 18.06 -18.77
C HIS A 96 -11.78 17.41 -19.67
N LYS A 97 -10.59 17.15 -19.12
CA LYS A 97 -9.49 16.49 -19.82
C LYS A 97 -9.65 14.97 -19.78
N SER A 98 -9.15 14.32 -20.81
CA SER A 98 -9.18 12.86 -20.91
C SER A 98 -8.24 12.20 -19.92
N ILE A 99 -8.71 11.15 -19.25
CA ILE A 99 -7.91 10.27 -18.39
C ILE A 99 -7.69 8.95 -19.14
N GLY A 100 -6.44 8.51 -19.24
CA GLY A 100 -6.09 7.21 -19.82
C GLY A 100 -6.42 6.09 -18.84
N VAL A 101 -7.19 5.11 -19.29
CA VAL A 101 -7.63 3.99 -18.44
C VAL A 101 -7.43 2.69 -19.22
N LEU A 102 -6.75 1.72 -18.59
CA LEU A 102 -6.57 0.37 -19.15
C LEU A 102 -7.88 -0.43 -19.03
N GLU A 103 -8.49 -0.43 -17.85
CA GLU A 103 -9.71 -1.18 -17.52
C GLU A 103 -10.79 -0.28 -16.93
N VAL A 104 -12.01 -0.42 -17.44
CA VAL A 104 -13.16 0.43 -17.08
C VAL A 104 -13.65 0.16 -15.66
N GLU A 105 -13.44 -1.07 -15.17
CA GLU A 105 -13.75 -1.47 -13.81
C GLU A 105 -12.46 -2.01 -13.17
N HIS A 106 -11.80 -1.16 -12.39
CA HIS A 106 -10.63 -1.56 -11.61
C HIS A 106 -10.82 -1.07 -10.16
N PRO A 107 -10.99 -1.98 -9.19
CA PRO A 107 -11.13 -1.58 -7.79
C PRO A 107 -9.81 -0.99 -7.29
N ILE A 108 -9.87 0.17 -6.65
CA ILE A 108 -8.69 0.84 -6.09
C ILE A 108 -8.88 0.97 -4.58
N THR A 109 -7.86 0.51 -3.86
CA THR A 109 -7.81 0.61 -2.42
C THR A 109 -6.86 1.72 -2.00
N TYR A 110 -7.37 2.67 -1.21
CA TYR A 110 -6.58 3.79 -0.71
C TYR A 110 -6.85 4.07 0.76
N VAL A 111 -5.92 4.77 1.39
CA VAL A 111 -5.98 5.17 2.80
C VAL A 111 -5.73 6.67 2.90
N THR A 112 -6.49 7.36 3.74
CA THR A 112 -6.22 8.78 4.04
C THR A 112 -5.11 8.93 5.08
N SER A 113 -4.40 10.05 5.06
CA SER A 113 -3.39 10.36 6.07
C SER A 113 -3.91 10.24 7.51
N ARG A 114 -5.17 10.62 7.76
CA ARG A 114 -5.85 10.50 9.05
C ARG A 114 -6.01 9.05 9.51
N ASN A 115 -6.38 8.13 8.62
CA ASN A 115 -6.56 6.72 8.94
C ASN A 115 -5.24 6.01 9.26
N ARG A 116 -4.09 6.57 8.82
CA ARG A 116 -2.76 6.01 9.07
C ARG A 116 -2.39 5.98 10.55
N CYS A 117 -2.77 7.02 11.31
CA CYS A 117 -2.47 7.12 12.74
C CYS A 117 -3.17 6.00 13.53
N PHE A 118 -4.41 5.71 13.14
CA PHE A 118 -5.22 4.64 13.73
C PHE A 118 -4.64 3.24 13.52
N MET A 119 -3.95 3.01 12.41
CA MET A 119 -3.31 1.72 12.12
C MET A 119 -2.14 1.42 13.06
N CYS A 120 -1.36 2.44 13.43
CA CYS A 120 -0.22 2.26 14.33
C CYS A 120 -0.68 1.89 15.75
N ASP A 121 -1.80 2.45 16.20
CA ASP A 121 -2.37 2.20 17.53
C ASP A 121 -2.98 0.79 17.66
N ARG A 122 -3.50 0.22 16.56
CA ARG A 122 -4.11 -1.12 16.53
C ARG A 122 -3.19 -2.28 16.19
N ALA A 123 -1.92 -2.03 15.89
CA ALA A 123 -0.92 -3.05 15.57
C ALA A 123 -0.61 -3.96 16.79
N ARG A 124 -1.52 -4.89 17.09
CA ARG A 124 -1.45 -5.85 18.22
C ARG A 124 -0.91 -7.24 17.83
N ASN A 125 -1.11 -7.67 16.58
CA ASN A 125 -0.64 -8.95 16.04
C ASN A 125 0.61 -8.76 15.15
N LYS A 126 1.29 -9.87 14.79
CA LYS A 126 2.50 -9.88 13.93
C LYS A 126 2.29 -9.18 12.57
N THR A 127 1.09 -9.29 12.03
CA THR A 127 0.59 -8.50 10.90
C THR A 127 -0.65 -7.76 11.38
N CYS A 128 -0.83 -6.52 10.93
CA CYS A 128 -2.02 -5.74 11.25
C CYS A 128 -2.99 -5.79 10.07
N PRO A 129 -4.11 -6.55 10.17
CA PRO A 129 -5.11 -6.63 9.12
C PRO A 129 -5.57 -5.24 8.76
N LEU A 130 -5.20 -4.86 7.55
CA LEU A 130 -5.48 -3.56 6.98
C LEU A 130 -6.93 -3.45 6.50
N MET A 131 -7.50 -4.58 6.09
CA MET A 131 -8.84 -4.69 5.50
C MET A 131 -9.94 -3.86 6.20
N PRO A 132 -10.08 -3.83 7.54
CA PRO A 132 -11.13 -3.05 8.19
C PRO A 132 -10.91 -1.51 8.15
N CYS A 133 -9.74 -1.02 7.77
CA CYS A 133 -9.42 0.43 7.73
C CYS A 133 -9.23 0.99 6.31
N LEU A 134 -9.28 0.12 5.30
CA LEU A 134 -9.16 0.48 3.88
C LEU A 134 -10.48 1.07 3.40
N ILE A 135 -10.41 2.23 2.72
CA ILE A 135 -11.55 2.74 1.96
C ILE A 135 -11.49 2.01 0.62
N HIS A 136 -12.41 1.08 0.42
CA HIS A 136 -12.59 0.42 -0.87
C HIS A 136 -13.45 1.33 -1.75
N GLY A 137 -12.83 1.96 -2.75
CA GLY A 137 -13.55 2.66 -3.80
C GLY A 137 -13.57 1.79 -5.05
N SER A 138 -14.74 1.33 -5.47
CA SER A 138 -14.91 0.86 -6.85
C SER A 138 -15.10 2.08 -7.74
N CYS A 139 -14.12 2.35 -8.61
CA CYS A 139 -14.32 3.36 -9.63
C CYS A 139 -15.21 2.75 -10.72
N ARG A 140 -16.53 2.78 -10.51
CA ARG A 140 -17.49 2.33 -11.51
C ARG A 140 -17.80 3.48 -12.44
N MET A 141 -17.28 3.40 -13.64
CA MET A 141 -17.51 4.41 -14.66
C MET A 141 -18.99 4.38 -15.07
N PRO A 142 -19.75 5.46 -14.91
CA PRO A 142 -21.15 5.46 -15.33
C PRO A 142 -21.23 5.23 -16.84
N GLU A 143 -22.09 4.31 -17.29
CA GLU A 143 -22.37 4.10 -18.73
C GLU A 143 -22.84 5.39 -19.43
N ARG A 144 -23.36 6.35 -18.65
CA ARG A 144 -23.64 7.70 -19.13
C ARG A 144 -22.34 8.51 -19.16
N ARG A 145 -21.86 8.78 -20.38
CA ARG A 145 -20.84 9.81 -20.65
C ARG A 145 -21.14 11.06 -19.85
N LEU A 146 -20.31 11.38 -18.86
CA LEU A 146 -20.27 12.72 -18.30
C LEU A 146 -19.94 13.68 -19.48
N PRO A 147 -20.80 14.66 -19.80
CA PRO A 147 -20.55 15.55 -20.92
C PRO A 147 -19.22 16.27 -20.69
N GLY A 148 -18.26 16.03 -21.59
CA GLY A 148 -16.92 16.63 -21.56
C GLY A 148 -15.77 15.67 -21.26
N LEU A 149 -15.95 14.61 -20.47
CA LEU A 149 -14.86 13.65 -20.22
C LEU A 149 -14.77 12.62 -21.37
N ARG A 150 -13.70 12.69 -22.16
CA ARG A 150 -13.36 11.64 -23.13
C ARG A 150 -12.37 10.68 -22.50
N PHE A 151 -12.72 9.41 -22.34
CA PHE A 151 -11.76 8.39 -21.94
C PHE A 151 -11.13 7.79 -23.19
N ARG A 152 -9.80 7.73 -23.25
CA ARG A 152 -9.08 7.01 -24.31
C ARG A 152 -8.59 5.68 -23.74
N ARG A 153 -9.07 4.58 -24.31
CA ARG A 153 -8.38 3.29 -24.23
C ARG A 153 -7.12 3.37 -25.10
N PHE A 154 -6.02 2.86 -24.58
CA PHE A 154 -4.81 2.60 -25.35
C PHE A 154 -4.80 1.14 -25.80
#